data_AF-A0A1M4EPE6-F1
#
_entry.id   AF-A0A1M4EPE6-F1
#
_cell.length_a   1.000
_cell.length_b   1.000
_cell.length_c   1.000
_cell.angle_alpha   90.00
_cell.angle_beta   90.00
_cell.angle_gamma   90.00
#
_symmetry.space_group_name_H-M   'P 1'
#
loop_
_entity.id
_entity.type
_entity.pdbx_description
1 polymer ?
#
loop_
_entity_poly.entity_id
_entity_poly.type
_entity_poly.pdbx_seq_one_letter_code
_entity_poly.pdbx_strand_id
1 'polypeptide(L)'
;MWSVTCFYVRREGRGHGVAAALLEGAVSYAASQGARVVEGYPKDSDKRVKAEELYYGWRGLFEGAGFEEVERRSPTRPIMRRTLT
;
A
#
# COMPACT_ATOMS: atom_id res chain seq x y z
N MET A 1 -3.30 8.76 -12.86
CA MET A 1 -3.22 8.29 -11.46
C MET A 1 -3.51 6.80 -11.46
N TRP A 2 -2.73 6.03 -10.73
CA TRP A 2 -2.89 4.58 -10.60
C TRP A 2 -3.15 4.23 -9.14
N SER A 3 -3.73 3.05 -8.88
CA SER A 3 -4.01 2.61 -7.51
C SER A 3 -3.49 1.20 -7.27
N VAL A 4 -2.90 0.99 -6.09
CA VAL A 4 -2.60 -0.34 -5.56
C VAL A 4 -3.69 -0.68 -4.55
N THR A 5 -4.57 -1.60 -4.94
CA THR A 5 -5.76 -1.94 -4.15
C THR A 5 -5.53 -3.11 -3.18
N CYS A 6 -4.74 -4.10 -3.58
CA CYS A 6 -4.43 -5.23 -2.72
C CYS A 6 -3.11 -5.94 -3.10
N PHE A 7 -2.60 -6.72 -2.16
CA PHE A 7 -1.49 -7.63 -2.32
C PHE A 7 -1.94 -9.04 -1.96
N TYR A 8 -1.39 -10.04 -2.64
CA TYR A 8 -1.47 -11.42 -2.20
C TYR A 8 -0.06 -11.97 -2.02
N VAL A 9 0.25 -12.40 -0.80
CA VAL A 9 1.51 -13.05 -0.45
C VAL A 9 1.18 -14.42 0.11
N ARG A 10 1.71 -15.47 -0.55
CA ARG A 10 1.65 -16.85 -0.06
C ARG A 10 2.20 -16.92 1.37
N ARG A 11 1.68 -17.83 2.18
CA ARG A 11 1.96 -17.86 3.63
C ARG A 11 3.45 -17.95 3.92
N GLU A 12 4.17 -18.72 3.11
CA GLU A 12 5.61 -18.99 3.19
C GLU A 12 6.45 -17.73 2.90
N GLY A 13 5.93 -16.78 2.11
CA GLY A 13 6.60 -15.53 1.78
C GLY A 13 6.30 -14.37 2.73
N ARG A 14 5.38 -14.53 3.70
CA ARG A 14 5.03 -13.46 4.64
C ARG A 14 6.16 -13.22 5.64
N GLY A 15 6.32 -11.98 6.11
CA GLY A 15 7.38 -11.60 7.04
C GLY A 15 8.76 -11.40 6.39
N HIS A 16 8.91 -11.65 5.10
CA HIS A 16 10.18 -11.55 4.36
C HIS A 16 10.24 -10.34 3.41
N GLY A 17 9.45 -9.29 3.68
CA GLY A 17 9.46 -8.06 2.87
C GLY A 17 8.79 -8.18 1.48
N VAL A 18 8.18 -9.30 1.12
CA VAL A 18 7.57 -9.52 -0.21
C VAL A 18 6.54 -8.46 -0.57
N ALA A 19 5.69 -8.04 0.38
CA ALA A 19 4.70 -6.98 0.11
C ALA A 19 5.36 -5.63 -0.22
N ALA A 20 6.50 -5.31 0.40
CA ALA A 20 7.26 -4.09 0.10
C ALA A 20 7.85 -4.16 -1.32
N ALA A 21 8.44 -5.31 -1.68
CA ALA A 21 8.95 -5.54 -3.03
C ALA A 21 7.83 -5.44 -4.09
N LEU A 22 6.64 -5.97 -3.80
CA LEU A 22 5.47 -5.85 -4.68
C LEU A 22 5.01 -4.39 -4.83
N LEU A 23 4.97 -3.62 -3.74
CA LEU A 23 4.59 -2.20 -3.79
C LEU A 23 5.60 -1.37 -4.60
N GLU A 24 6.90 -1.52 -4.35
CA GLU A 24 7.93 -0.82 -5.12
C GLU A 24 7.92 -1.24 -6.60
N GLY A 25 7.70 -2.52 -6.89
CA GLY A 25 7.53 -3.02 -8.27
C GLY A 25 6.32 -2.40 -8.96
N ALA A 26 5.18 -2.31 -8.27
CA ALA A 26 3.97 -1.68 -8.79
C ALA A 26 4.16 -0.17 -9.03
N VAL A 27 4.85 0.53 -8.12
CA VAL A 27 5.19 1.95 -8.28
C VAL A 27 6.11 2.15 -9.47
N SER A 28 7.18 1.37 -9.58
CA SER A 28 8.14 1.43 -10.69
C SER A 28 7.47 1.15 -12.03
N TYR A 29 6.59 0.15 -12.07
CA TYR A 29 5.80 -0.15 -13.26
C TYR A 29 4.88 1.02 -13.62
N ALA A 30 4.11 1.54 -12.67
CA ALA A 30 3.22 2.68 -12.90
C ALA A 30 4.00 3.90 -13.44
N ALA A 31 5.17 4.21 -12.88
CA ALA A 31 6.04 5.27 -13.35
C ALA A 31 6.50 5.03 -14.80
N SER A 32 6.92 3.81 -15.15
CA SER A 32 7.29 3.43 -16.52
C SER A 32 6.14 3.59 -17.53
N GLN A 33 4.89 3.51 -17.06
CA GLN A 33 3.68 3.71 -17.87
C GLN A 33 3.21 5.19 -17.87
N GLY A 34 4.01 6.11 -17.33
CA GLY A 34 3.70 7.54 -17.31
C GLY A 34 2.74 7.97 -16.19
N ALA A 35 2.51 7.14 -15.17
CA ALA A 35 1.76 7.56 -14.00
C ALA A 35 2.53 8.64 -13.22
N ARG A 36 1.86 9.74 -12.87
CA ARG A 36 2.42 10.81 -12.01
C ARG A 36 2.14 10.61 -10.52
N VAL A 37 1.19 9.74 -10.19
CA VAL A 37 0.72 9.50 -8.82
C VAL A 37 0.25 8.05 -8.71
N VAL A 38 0.63 7.40 -7.62
CA VAL A 38 0.08 6.12 -7.15
C VAL A 38 -0.67 6.35 -5.84
N GLU A 39 -1.87 5.79 -5.71
CA GLU A 39 -2.67 5.81 -4.49
C GLU A 39 -2.80 4.41 -3.88
N GLY A 40 -2.86 4.34 -2.55
CA GLY A 40 -3.07 3.14 -1.77
C GLY A 40 -4.09 3.37 -0.65
N TYR A 41 -4.66 2.27 -0.17
CA TYR A 41 -5.73 2.29 0.83
C TYR A 41 -5.45 1.35 2.01
N PRO A 42 -4.33 1.54 2.73
CA PRO A 42 -3.93 0.62 3.77
C PRO A 42 -4.94 0.54 4.92
N LYS A 43 -4.79 -0.52 5.70
CA LYS A 43 -5.38 -0.60 7.03
C LYS A 43 -4.48 0.10 8.04
N ASP A 44 -5.10 0.85 8.95
CA ASP A 44 -4.44 1.52 10.07
C ASP A 44 -5.24 1.24 11.34
N SER A 45 -4.76 0.39 12.24
CA SER A 45 -5.52 -0.04 13.41
C SER A 45 -4.61 -0.67 14.46
N ASP A 46 -4.77 -0.23 15.72
CA ASP A 46 -4.10 -0.82 16.87
C ASP A 46 -4.76 -2.12 17.36
N LYS A 47 -5.94 -2.45 16.82
CA LYS A 47 -6.69 -3.67 17.14
C LYS A 47 -6.40 -4.76 16.12
N ARG A 48 -6.55 -6.02 16.55
CA ARG A 48 -6.53 -7.18 15.65
C ARG A 48 -7.64 -7.03 14.59
N VAL A 49 -7.25 -7.18 13.33
CA VAL A 49 -8.13 -7.11 12.16
C VAL A 49 -8.35 -8.49 11.57
N LYS A 50 -9.37 -8.63 10.71
CA LYS A 50 -9.57 -9.89 9.99
C LYS A 50 -8.46 -10.09 8.95
N ALA A 51 -8.15 -11.33 8.62
CA ALA A 51 -7.04 -11.64 7.70
C ALA A 51 -7.25 -11.03 6.31
N GLU A 52 -8.51 -10.90 5.86
CA GLU A 52 -8.85 -10.33 4.56
C GLU A 52 -8.59 -8.82 4.51
N GLU A 53 -8.66 -8.13 5.65
CA GLU A 53 -8.32 -6.70 5.73
C GLU A 53 -6.82 -6.45 5.51
N LEU A 54 -5.97 -7.48 5.69
CA LEU A 54 -4.52 -7.36 5.49
C LEU A 54 -4.12 -7.44 4.02
N TYR A 55 -5.03 -7.81 3.11
CA TYR A 55 -4.75 -7.74 1.67
C TYR A 55 -4.50 -6.30 1.22
N TYR A 56 -5.02 -5.30 1.92
CA TYR A 56 -4.78 -3.89 1.63
C TYR A 56 -3.41 -3.40 2.12
N GLY A 57 -2.66 -4.22 2.88
CA GLY A 57 -1.43 -3.82 3.54
C GLY A 57 -1.67 -2.96 4.79
N TRP A 58 -0.64 -2.86 5.64
CA TRP A 58 -0.62 -1.95 6.78
C TRP A 58 -0.13 -0.57 6.36
N ARG A 59 -0.56 0.49 7.06
CA ARG A 59 -0.09 1.86 6.83
C ARG A 59 1.44 1.96 6.71
N GLY A 60 2.18 1.34 7.64
CA GLY A 60 3.64 1.36 7.64
C GLY A 60 4.30 0.78 6.38
N LEU A 61 3.63 -0.11 5.65
CA LEU A 61 4.11 -0.60 4.35
C LEU A 61 4.20 0.54 3.33
N PHE A 62 3.18 1.40 3.31
CA PHE A 62 3.08 2.53 2.38
C PHE A 62 3.99 3.68 2.82
N GLU A 63 4.06 3.97 4.12
CA GLU A 63 5.00 4.98 4.66
C GLU A 63 6.45 4.62 4.33
N GLY A 64 6.83 3.35 4.53
CA GLY A 64 8.17 2.86 4.16
C GLY A 64 8.46 2.93 2.66
N ALA A 65 7.43 3.00 1.82
CA ALA A 65 7.52 3.15 0.36
C ALA A 65 7.41 4.62 -0.10
N GLY A 66 7.44 5.59 0.83
CA GLY A 66 7.37 7.03 0.51
C GLY A 66 5.99 7.52 0.12
N PHE A 67 4.92 6.83 0.54
CA PHE A 67 3.56 7.36 0.44
C PHE A 67 3.24 8.24 1.64
N GLU A 68 2.43 9.26 1.41
CA GLU A 68 1.94 10.19 2.43
C GLU A 68 0.41 10.09 2.53
N GLU A 69 -0.13 10.26 3.73
CA GLU A 69 -1.58 10.34 3.92
C GLU A 69 -2.11 11.66 3.34
N VAL A 70 -3.11 11.56 2.46
CA VAL A 70 -3.73 12.73 1.81
C VAL A 70 -5.15 12.98 2.28
N GLU A 71 -5.84 11.96 2.78
CA GLU A 71 -7.20 12.07 3.30
C GLU A 71 -7.53 10.90 4.23
N ARG A 72 -8.38 11.14 5.23
CA ARG A 72 -8.91 10.09 6.12
C ARG A 72 -10.38 10.30 6.41
N ARG A 73 -11.23 9.44 5.83
CA ARG A 73 -12.69 9.45 6.03
C ARG A 73 -13.16 8.46 7.08
N SER A 74 -12.30 7.55 7.51
CA SER A 74 -12.56 6.58 8.56
C SER A 74 -11.32 6.46 9.46
N PRO A 75 -11.50 6.26 10.79
CA PRO A 75 -10.37 6.15 11.70
C PRO A 75 -9.33 5.09 11.30
N THR A 76 -9.73 4.08 10.53
CA THR A 76 -8.86 2.93 10.20
C THR A 76 -8.53 2.75 8.72
N ARG A 77 -8.92 3.71 7.87
CA ARG A 77 -8.76 3.64 6.41
C ARG A 77 -8.25 4.99 5.87
N PRO A 78 -6.97 5.30 6.02
CA PRO A 78 -6.37 6.43 5.31
C PRO A 78 -6.32 6.16 3.81
N ILE A 79 -6.35 7.25 3.04
CA ILE A 79 -5.97 7.29 1.64
C ILE A 79 -4.55 7.83 1.58
N MET A 80 -3.63 7.07 0.98
CA MET A 80 -2.22 7.44 0.90
C MET A 80 -1.78 7.58 -0.56
N ARG A 81 -0.93 8.57 -0.87
CA ARG A 81 -0.41 8.80 -2.22
C ARG A 81 1.10 8.93 -2.25
N ARG A 82 1.71 8.49 -3.34
CA ARG A 82 3.09 8.79 -3.71
C ARG A 82 3.08 9.49 -5.06
N THR A 83 3.63 10.70 -5.10
CA THR A 83 3.90 11.40 -6.36
C THR A 83 5.14 10.80 -7.02
N LEU A 84 5.05 10.56 -8.32
CA LEU A 84 6.13 10.01 -9.14
C LEU A 84 6.68 11.15 -9.99
N THR A 85 7.99 11.38 -9.86
CA THR A 85 8.76 12.37 -10.65
C THR A 85 9.15 11.80 -12.00
#